data_AF-A0A961T5A8-F1
#
_entry.id   AF-A0A961T5A8-F1
#
_cell.length_a   1.000
_cell.length_b   1.000
_cell.length_c   1.000
_cell.angle_alpha   90.00
_cell.angle_beta   90.00
_cell.angle_gamma   90.00
#
_symmetry.space_group_name_H-M   'P 1'
#
loop_
_entity.id
_entity.type
_entity.pdbx_description
1 polymer ?
#
loop_
_entity_poly.entity_id
_entity_poly.type
_entity_poly.pdbx_seq_one_letter_code
_entity_poly.pdbx_strand_id
1 'polypeptide(L)'
;GHPLFWAAERFMLPGDSASAEDCWAAILEILSRNPPESVIGVLAAGPLEDLINASGPEFIESIELQARRDPAFRHLLGGVWASSTPNIWARVEAARGGAW
;
A
#
# COMPACT_ATOMS: atom_id res chain seq x y z
N GLY A 1 -3.01 -23.81 9.43
CA GLY A 1 -2.63 -22.84 8.39
C GLY A 1 -1.75 -23.51 7.34
N HIS A 2 -1.76 -23.01 6.11
CA HIS A 2 -0.81 -23.44 5.08
C HIS A 2 0.64 -23.16 5.55
N PRO A 3 1.63 -24.02 5.31
CA PRO A 3 3.00 -23.83 5.83
C PRO A 3 3.69 -22.57 5.29
N LEU A 4 3.18 -21.97 4.21
CA LEU A 4 3.66 -20.71 3.64
C LEU A 4 2.81 -19.49 4.04
N PHE A 5 1.87 -19.64 4.98
CA PHE A 5 1.00 -18.54 5.42
C PHE A 5 1.81 -17.37 6.02
N TRP A 6 2.94 -17.67 6.67
CA TRP A 6 3.86 -16.65 7.20
C TRP A 6 4.32 -15.63 6.14
N ALA A 7 4.43 -16.04 4.87
CA ALA A 7 4.83 -15.14 3.78
C ALA A 7 3.71 -14.17 3.42
N ALA A 8 2.46 -14.67 3.45
CA ALA A 8 1.28 -13.82 3.29
C ALA A 8 1.09 -12.91 4.51
N GLU A 9 1.35 -13.37 5.73
CA GLU A 9 1.29 -12.52 6.93
C GLU A 9 2.31 -11.39 6.88
N ARG A 10 3.57 -11.67 6.51
CA ARG A 10 4.57 -10.60 6.38
C ARG A 10 4.20 -9.55 5.34
N PHE A 11 3.54 -9.96 4.27
CA PHE A 11 3.13 -9.08 3.19
C PHE A 11 1.82 -8.33 3.48
N MET A 12 0.81 -9.02 4.01
CA MET A 12 -0.54 -8.48 4.21
C MET A 12 -0.71 -7.85 5.60
N LEU A 13 0.12 -8.21 6.58
CA LEU A 13 -0.03 -7.80 7.99
C LEU A 13 1.32 -7.35 8.56
N PRO A 14 1.89 -6.23 8.07
CA PRO A 14 3.15 -5.72 8.59
C PRO A 14 3.01 -5.37 10.09
N GLY A 15 3.75 -6.06 10.95
CA GLY A 15 3.69 -5.94 12.41
C GLY A 15 4.91 -5.27 13.04
N ASP A 16 6.02 -5.18 12.30
CA ASP A 16 7.25 -4.48 12.67
C ASP A 16 7.83 -3.71 11.47
N SER A 17 8.81 -2.83 11.72
CA SER A 17 9.39 -1.98 10.67
C SER A 17 10.05 -2.76 9.52
N ALA A 18 10.63 -3.94 9.80
CA ALA A 18 11.23 -4.77 8.77
C ALA A 18 10.15 -5.34 7.82
N SER A 19 9.05 -5.82 8.38
CA SER A 19 7.90 -6.29 7.59
C SER A 19 7.19 -5.16 6.83
N ALA A 20 7.20 -3.92 7.33
CA ALA A 20 6.67 -2.76 6.64
C ALA A 20 7.47 -2.41 5.36
N GLU A 21 8.81 -2.43 5.44
CA GLU A 21 9.69 -2.22 4.28
C GLU A 21 9.56 -3.35 3.26
N ASP A 22 9.50 -4.61 3.71
CA ASP A 22 9.27 -5.76 2.83
C ASP A 22 7.90 -5.69 2.13
N CYS A 23 6.85 -5.28 2.85
CA CYS A 23 5.51 -5.06 2.29
C CYS A 23 5.53 -3.97 1.21
N TRP A 24 6.12 -2.82 1.52
CA TRP A 24 6.29 -1.72 0.56
C TRP A 24 7.02 -2.17 -0.71
N ALA A 25 8.18 -2.83 -0.56
CA ALA A 25 8.95 -3.33 -1.69
C ALA A 25 8.17 -4.34 -2.53
N ALA A 26 7.43 -5.25 -1.90
CA ALA A 26 6.60 -6.23 -2.58
C ALA A 26 5.43 -5.59 -3.35
N ILE A 27 4.76 -4.57 -2.79
CA ILE A 27 3.71 -3.82 -3.50
C ILE A 27 4.27 -3.22 -4.79
N LEU A 28 5.42 -2.53 -4.70
CA LEU A 28 6.06 -1.91 -5.87
C LEU A 28 6.51 -2.95 -6.91
N GLU A 29 7.10 -4.05 -6.46
CA GLU A 29 7.54 -5.14 -7.34
C GLU A 29 6.35 -5.77 -8.07
N ILE A 30 5.25 -6.08 -7.37
CA ILE A 30 4.04 -6.63 -7.98
C ILE A 30 3.44 -5.63 -8.97
N LEU A 31 3.34 -4.36 -8.59
CA LEU A 31 2.79 -3.32 -9.46
C LEU A 31 3.61 -3.12 -10.73
N SER A 32 4.95 -3.20 -10.63
CA SER A 32 5.87 -3.08 -11.76
C SER A 32 5.67 -4.15 -12.85
N ARG A 33 5.07 -5.30 -12.48
CA ARG A 33 4.72 -6.40 -13.40
C ARG A 33 3.40 -6.17 -14.15
N ASN A 34 2.79 -4.99 -14.00
CA ASN A 34 1.53 -4.60 -14.63
C ASN A 34 0.42 -5.67 -14.42
N PRO A 35 0.07 -5.95 -13.15
CA PRO A 35 -0.86 -7.02 -12.84
C PRO A 35 -2.30 -6.64 -13.26
N PRO A 36 -3.22 -7.61 -13.39
CA PRO A 36 -4.61 -7.31 -13.71
C PRO A 36 -5.30 -6.52 -12.57
N GLU A 37 -6.36 -5.79 -12.89
CA GLU A 37 -7.14 -4.98 -11.95
C GLU A 37 -7.58 -5.71 -10.68
N SER A 38 -7.89 -7.00 -10.77
CA SER A 38 -8.25 -7.81 -9.59
C SER A 38 -7.11 -7.88 -8.56
N VAL A 39 -5.86 -7.93 -9.01
CA VAL A 39 -4.68 -7.91 -8.14
C VAL A 39 -4.44 -6.50 -7.61
N ILE A 40 -4.64 -5.46 -8.43
CA ILE A 40 -4.54 -4.05 -7.98
C ILE A 40 -5.53 -3.78 -6.84
N GLY A 41 -6.79 -4.25 -6.97
CA GLY A 41 -7.78 -4.14 -5.91
C GLY A 41 -7.36 -4.84 -4.61
N VAL A 42 -6.77 -6.04 -4.71
CA VAL A 42 -6.23 -6.77 -3.54
C VAL A 42 -5.06 -6.02 -2.90
N LEU A 43 -4.16 -5.43 -3.70
CA LEU A 43 -3.05 -4.63 -3.20
C LEU A 43 -3.54 -3.37 -2.45
N ALA A 44 -4.58 -2.73 -2.98
CA ALA A 44 -5.12 -1.48 -2.44
C ALA A 44 -5.84 -1.69 -1.10
N ALA A 45 -6.86 -2.57 -1.08
CA ALA A 45 -7.71 -2.82 0.09
C ALA A 45 -7.12 -3.85 1.07
N GLY A 46 -5.81 -4.09 1.01
CA GLY A 46 -5.09 -5.01 1.87
C GLY A 46 -3.71 -4.46 2.18
N PRO A 47 -2.62 -4.96 1.57
CA PRO A 47 -1.25 -4.58 1.90
C PRO A 47 -1.01 -3.07 2.02
N LEU A 48 -1.48 -2.27 1.06
CA LEU A 48 -1.23 -0.83 1.07
C LEU A 48 -2.06 -0.12 2.14
N GLU A 49 -3.33 -0.50 2.30
CA GLU A 49 -4.20 0.02 3.38
C GLU A 49 -3.63 -0.31 4.77
N ASP A 50 -3.24 -1.58 4.98
CA ASP A 50 -2.68 -2.06 6.23
C ASP A 50 -1.34 -1.39 6.54
N LEU A 51 -0.48 -1.19 5.53
CA LEU A 51 0.77 -0.44 5.66
C LEU A 51 0.53 1.03 6.05
N ILE A 52 -0.44 1.71 5.44
CA ILE A 52 -0.80 3.09 5.78
C ILE A 52 -1.37 3.18 7.20
N ASN A 53 -2.19 2.20 7.58
CA ASN A 53 -2.79 2.14 8.90
C ASN A 53 -1.74 1.91 10.00
N ALA A 54 -0.82 0.97 9.79
CA ALA A 54 0.18 0.57 10.78
C ALA A 54 1.43 1.45 10.80
N SER A 55 1.86 1.97 9.64
CA SER A 55 3.14 2.68 9.47
C SER A 55 3.03 3.94 8.60
N GLY A 56 1.84 4.55 8.57
CA GLY A 56 1.57 5.77 7.82
C GLY A 56 2.55 6.92 8.10
N PRO A 57 2.88 7.25 9.38
CA PRO A 57 3.85 8.30 9.68
C PRO A 57 5.24 8.07 9.08
N GLU A 58 5.69 6.82 9.00
CA GLU A 58 6.99 6.46 8.44
C GLU A 58 6.99 6.49 6.91
N PHE A 59 5.89 6.10 6.27
CA PHE A 59 5.83 5.90 4.81
C PHE A 59 5.21 7.07 4.04
N ILE A 60 4.60 8.05 4.69
CA ILE A 60 3.80 9.07 3.99
C ILE A 60 4.61 9.88 2.96
N GLU A 61 5.86 10.20 3.24
CA GLU A 61 6.72 10.91 2.29
C GLU A 61 7.05 10.05 1.05
N SER A 62 7.30 8.75 1.26
CA SER A 62 7.53 7.78 0.20
C SER A 62 6.28 7.58 -0.67
N ILE A 63 5.09 7.52 -0.05
CA ILE A 63 3.80 7.41 -0.73
C ILE A 63 3.57 8.63 -1.64
N GLU A 64 3.73 9.84 -1.11
CA GLU A 64 3.58 11.08 -1.89
C GLU A 64 4.60 11.19 -3.02
N LEU A 65 5.84 10.74 -2.78
CA LEU A 65 6.88 10.74 -3.80
C LEU A 65 6.58 9.73 -4.91
N GLN A 66 6.17 8.51 -4.55
CA GLN A 66 5.85 7.46 -5.51
C GLN A 66 4.62 7.83 -6.34
N ALA A 67 3.54 8.31 -5.72
CA ALA A 67 2.33 8.74 -6.45
C ALA A 67 2.58 9.91 -7.43
N ARG A 68 3.60 10.75 -7.18
CA ARG A 68 4.02 11.79 -8.13
C ARG A 68 4.81 11.24 -9.32
N ARG A 69 5.57 10.16 -9.12
CA ARG A 69 6.49 9.59 -10.12
C ARG A 69 5.87 8.48 -10.96
N ASP A 70 4.90 7.77 -10.39
CA ASP A 70 4.34 6.55 -10.95
C ASP A 70 2.81 6.65 -11.04
N PRO A 71 2.26 6.86 -12.25
CA PRO A 71 0.82 6.91 -12.47
C PRO A 71 0.09 5.61 -12.08
N ALA A 72 0.73 4.45 -12.18
CA ALA A 72 0.15 3.18 -11.77
C ALA A 72 0.01 3.12 -10.26
N PHE A 73 1.03 3.58 -9.52
CA PHE A 73 0.94 3.67 -8.06
C PHE A 73 -0.10 4.69 -7.62
N ARG A 74 -0.18 5.84 -8.32
CA ARG A 74 -1.23 6.83 -8.08
C ARG A 74 -2.63 6.25 -8.28
N HIS A 75 -2.81 5.41 -9.29
CA HIS A 75 -4.08 4.71 -9.54
C HIS A 75 -4.37 3.68 -8.43
N LEU A 76 -3.38 2.85 -8.05
CA LEU A 76 -3.47 1.91 -6.94
C LEU A 76 -3.94 2.59 -5.64
N LEU A 77 -3.35 3.76 -5.31
CA LEU A 77 -3.72 4.54 -4.12
C LEU A 77 -5.19 5.02 -4.15
N GLY A 78 -5.82 5.05 -5.33
CA GLY A 78 -7.24 5.38 -5.49
C GLY A 78 -8.20 4.38 -4.87
N GLY A 79 -7.82 3.10 -4.79
CA GLY A 79 -8.63 2.01 -4.24
C GLY A 79 -8.38 1.72 -2.75
N VAL A 80 -7.53 2.50 -2.09
CA VAL A 80 -7.24 2.36 -0.65
C VAL A 80 -8.40 2.93 0.16
N TRP A 81 -8.85 2.22 1.20
CA TRP A 81 -9.91 2.71 2.08
C TRP A 81 -9.35 3.63 3.16
N ALA A 82 -10.20 4.50 3.69
CA ALA A 82 -9.81 5.45 4.72
C ALA A 82 -9.28 4.76 5.97
N SER A 83 -8.01 5.01 6.29
CA SER A 83 -7.29 4.40 7.40
C SER A 83 -6.27 5.37 8.03
N SER A 84 -5.60 4.95 9.11
CA SER A 84 -4.62 5.77 9.84
C SER A 84 -5.22 7.02 10.54
N THR A 85 -4.35 7.96 10.93
CA THR A 85 -4.76 9.22 11.56
C THR A 85 -5.32 10.21 10.54
N PRO A 86 -6.19 11.16 10.94
CA PRO A 86 -6.76 12.14 10.01
C PRO A 86 -5.73 12.96 9.22
N ASN A 87 -4.58 13.27 9.83
CA ASN A 87 -3.50 14.01 9.18
C ASN A 87 -2.81 13.17 8.08
N ILE A 88 -2.55 11.90 8.35
CA ILE A 88 -1.97 10.99 7.35
C ILE A 88 -2.97 10.72 6.24
N TRP A 89 -4.23 10.45 6.58
CA TRP A 89 -5.26 10.19 5.60
C TRP A 89 -5.47 11.37 4.63
N ALA A 90 -5.53 12.60 5.14
CA ALA A 90 -5.65 13.79 4.29
C ALA A 90 -4.50 13.91 3.25
N ARG A 91 -3.29 13.48 3.63
CA ARG A 91 -2.13 13.46 2.71
C ARG A 91 -2.25 12.34 1.67
N VAL A 92 -2.74 11.16 2.07
CA VAL A 92 -3.06 10.06 1.14
C VAL A 92 -4.12 10.51 0.12
N GLU A 93 -5.18 11.17 0.57
CA GLU A 93 -6.24 11.71 -0.30
C GLU A 93 -5.73 12.75 -1.29
N ALA A 94 -4.76 13.58 -0.89
CA ALA A 94 -4.15 14.55 -1.78
C ALA A 94 -3.24 13.89 -2.84
N ALA A 95 -2.60 12.77 -2.50
CA ALA A 95 -1.66 12.08 -3.37
C ALA A 95 -2.34 11.15 -4.39
N ARG A 96 -3.51 10.59 -4.06
CA ARG A 96 -4.16 9.54 -4.87
C ARG A 96 -4.73 10.00 -6.21
N GLY A 97 -5.03 9.03 -7.07
CA GLY A 97 -5.85 9.19 -8.27
C GLY A 97 -7.34 9.35 -7.93
N GLY A 98 -8.20 9.21 -8.93
CA GLY A 98 -9.65 9.12 -8.69
C GLY A 98 -9.96 7.93 -7.77
N ALA A 99 -10.92 8.09 -6.87
CA ALA A 99 -11.42 7.01 -6.02
C ALA A 99 -12.12 5.93 -6.86
N TRP A 100 -11.93 4.65 -6.53
CA TRP A 100 -12.62 3.52 -7.16
C TRP A 100 -12.74 2.33 -6.20
#